data_AF-A0A9R1NLT5-F1
#
_entry.id   AF-A0A9R1NLT5-F1
#
_cell.length_a   1.000
_cell.length_b   1.000
_cell.length_c   1.000
_cell.angle_alpha   90.00
_cell.angle_beta   90.00
_cell.angle_gamma   90.00
#
_symmetry.space_group_name_H-M   'P 1'
#
loop_
_entity.id
_entity.type
_entity.pdbx_description
1 polymer ?
#
loop_
_entity_poly.entity_id
_entity_poly.type
_entity_poly.pdbx_seq_one_letter_code
_entity_poly.pdbx_strand_id
1 'polypeptide(L)'
;MAVSLTPTPPILFSSPFFSSAIATRGNYSSRLPLQASPRPCFPHVQASPVAAKSTPSSSIEQETTDVDYDDVAPKTLSSYGPSLWGDYFLNYEPKPLQRSEKWMSARADKLKEDVDMLFKSCNCMVERITLLDTVQHLGIDHHFKKHVDTTLSQIFEGEFNISSLHQVALRFRLLREHGLWVSSAHLLIHAEPSLEQAISFSRHHLQLMRDTLKSPLVEQVKRALHMPFSRTFKRMETLRYISEYKHEEGHNPTLLELAKLDFNLL
;
A
#
# COMPACT_ATOMS: atom_id res chain seq x y z
N MET A 1 -5.46 -66.40 20.32
CA MET A 1 -5.25 -65.76 21.64
C MET A 1 -5.57 -64.28 21.48
N ALA A 2 -6.74 -63.86 21.96
CA ALA A 2 -7.24 -62.50 21.81
C ALA A 2 -6.64 -61.62 22.92
N VAL A 3 -6.02 -60.50 22.55
CA VAL A 3 -5.50 -59.51 23.50
C VAL A 3 -6.52 -58.38 23.58
N SER A 4 -7.27 -58.34 24.68
CA SER A 4 -8.27 -57.32 24.98
C SER A 4 -7.60 -56.01 25.40
N LEU A 5 -7.86 -54.95 24.65
CA LEU A 5 -7.53 -53.56 24.98
C LEU A 5 -8.55 -53.05 26.02
N THR A 6 -8.07 -52.59 27.18
CA THR A 6 -8.88 -51.88 28.18
C THR A 6 -8.91 -50.39 27.89
N PRO A 7 -10.07 -49.71 27.91
CA PRO A 7 -10.19 -48.27 27.67
C PRO A 7 -10.01 -47.44 28.95
N THR A 8 -9.15 -46.43 28.90
CA THR A 8 -8.97 -45.39 29.91
C THR A 8 -10.05 -44.30 29.80
N PRO A 9 -10.60 -43.77 30.92
CA PRO A 9 -11.74 -42.85 30.91
C PRO A 9 -11.35 -41.38 30.60
N PRO A 10 -12.32 -40.56 30.12
CA PRO A 10 -12.10 -39.19 29.68
C PRO A 10 -12.05 -38.20 30.85
N ILE A 11 -11.06 -37.30 30.82
CA ILE A 11 -10.98 -36.17 31.74
C ILE A 11 -11.89 -35.05 31.21
N LEU A 12 -12.99 -34.82 31.93
CA LEU A 12 -13.87 -33.66 31.79
C LEU A 12 -13.19 -32.45 32.44
N PHE A 13 -12.85 -31.43 31.65
CA PHE A 13 -12.66 -30.08 32.18
C PHE A 13 -13.80 -29.18 31.72
N SER A 14 -14.51 -28.72 32.75
CA SER A 14 -15.67 -27.85 32.74
C SER A 14 -15.31 -26.48 32.17
N SER A 15 -16.09 -26.04 31.18
CA SER A 15 -16.19 -24.65 30.74
C SER A 15 -16.98 -23.84 31.76
N PRO A 16 -16.54 -22.62 32.13
CA PRO A 16 -17.45 -21.63 32.66
C PRO A 16 -18.08 -20.86 31.51
N PHE A 17 -19.38 -21.03 31.39
CA PHE A 17 -20.31 -20.04 30.87
C PHE A 17 -19.93 -18.64 31.38
N PHE A 18 -19.83 -17.66 30.49
CA PHE A 18 -20.19 -16.29 30.84
C PHE A 18 -21.14 -15.72 29.79
N SER A 19 -22.31 -15.36 30.31
CA SER A 19 -23.48 -14.89 29.59
C SER A 19 -23.23 -13.57 28.87
N SER A 20 -23.88 -13.49 27.71
CA SER A 20 -24.38 -12.28 27.06
C SER A 20 -24.86 -11.21 28.05
N ALA A 21 -24.39 -9.98 27.87
CA ALA A 21 -25.05 -8.77 28.35
C ALA A 21 -25.22 -7.79 27.18
N ILE A 22 -26.44 -7.75 26.65
CA ILE A 22 -26.93 -6.67 25.80
C ILE A 22 -27.27 -5.51 26.74
N ALA A 23 -26.66 -4.35 26.55
CA ALA A 23 -27.01 -3.11 27.25
C ALA A 23 -27.34 -2.00 26.25
N THR A 24 -28.48 -1.40 26.52
CA THR A 24 -29.29 -0.47 25.74
C THR A 24 -28.65 0.93 25.64
N ARG A 25 -28.75 1.52 24.44
CA ARG A 25 -28.92 2.95 24.11
C ARG A 25 -28.80 3.97 25.28
N GLY A 26 -27.79 4.83 25.21
CA GLY A 26 -27.70 6.08 25.98
C GLY A 26 -26.76 7.08 25.32
N ASN A 27 -27.32 8.10 24.65
CA ASN A 27 -26.59 9.25 24.12
C ASN A 27 -26.21 10.21 25.26
N TYR A 28 -24.94 10.54 25.41
CA TYR A 28 -24.51 11.85 25.91
C TYR A 28 -23.14 12.23 25.33
N SER A 29 -23.18 13.35 24.62
CA SER A 29 -22.05 14.13 24.16
C SER A 29 -21.17 14.57 25.33
N SER A 30 -19.89 14.28 25.28
CA SER A 30 -18.87 15.08 25.98
C SER A 30 -17.57 15.06 25.19
N ARG A 31 -17.34 16.14 24.44
CA ARG A 31 -16.02 16.51 23.94
C ARG A 31 -15.16 16.91 25.13
N LEU A 32 -14.01 16.26 25.29
CA LEU A 32 -12.88 16.86 25.97
C LEU A 32 -11.65 16.82 25.03
N PRO A 33 -10.83 17.88 25.03
CA PRO A 33 -9.95 18.22 23.91
C PRO A 33 -8.61 17.47 23.98
N LEU A 34 -8.21 16.89 22.84
CA LEU A 34 -6.85 16.40 22.65
C LEU A 34 -5.88 17.59 22.55
N GLN A 35 -4.94 17.62 23.47
CA GLN A 35 -3.85 18.58 23.57
C GLN A 35 -2.92 18.45 22.35
N ALA A 36 -2.78 19.54 21.60
CA ALA A 36 -1.97 19.60 20.39
C ALA A 36 -0.47 19.49 20.73
N SER A 37 0.21 18.52 20.10
CA SER A 37 1.67 18.45 20.08
C SER A 37 2.26 19.61 19.26
N PRO A 38 3.46 20.12 19.58
CA PRO A 38 4.05 21.26 18.85
C PRO A 38 4.39 20.88 17.40
N ARG A 39 4.05 21.77 16.47
CA ARG A 39 4.45 21.66 15.05
C ARG A 39 5.96 21.84 14.91
N PRO A 40 6.65 21.10 14.02
CA PRO A 40 7.98 21.48 13.58
C PRO A 40 7.91 22.80 12.79
N CYS A 41 8.61 23.83 13.26
CA CYS A 41 8.78 25.09 12.54
C CYS A 41 9.80 24.90 11.41
N PHE A 42 9.34 25.01 10.17
CA PHE A 42 10.21 25.27 9.02
C PHE A 42 10.37 26.79 8.84
N PRO A 43 11.59 27.31 8.63
CA PRO A 43 11.77 28.73 8.36
C PRO A 43 11.09 29.13 7.05
N HIS A 44 10.24 30.14 7.15
CA HIS A 44 9.44 30.72 6.09
C HIS A 44 10.34 31.61 5.21
N VAL A 45 10.70 31.13 4.01
CA VAL A 45 11.27 31.99 2.97
C VAL A 45 10.11 32.68 2.25
N GLN A 46 9.90 33.96 2.55
CA GLN A 46 8.98 34.80 1.79
C GLN A 46 9.68 35.30 0.53
N ALA A 47 9.21 34.85 -0.63
CA ALA A 47 9.45 35.52 -1.89
C ALA A 47 8.36 36.60 -2.06
N SER A 48 8.76 37.87 -2.06
CA SER A 48 7.91 38.98 -2.50
C SER A 48 8.37 39.49 -3.86
N PRO A 49 7.44 39.86 -4.76
CA PRO A 49 7.75 40.22 -6.14
C PRO A 49 8.10 41.71 -6.24
N VAL A 50 9.14 42.05 -7.01
CA VAL A 50 9.38 43.44 -7.43
C VAL A 50 9.36 43.51 -8.95
N ALA A 51 8.48 44.39 -9.41
CA ALA A 51 8.10 44.62 -10.78
C ALA A 51 9.24 45.16 -11.66
N ALA A 52 9.24 44.73 -12.92
CA ALA A 52 9.99 45.35 -13.99
C ALA A 52 9.50 46.80 -14.22
N LYS A 53 10.42 47.76 -14.22
CA LYS A 53 10.27 49.02 -14.93
C LYS A 53 11.61 49.47 -15.51
N SER A 54 11.50 49.85 -16.78
CA SER A 54 12.44 50.37 -17.76
C SER A 54 13.50 51.38 -17.29
N THR A 55 14.65 51.30 -17.97
CA THR A 55 15.76 52.26 -18.16
C THR A 55 15.31 53.72 -18.27
N PRO A 56 16.17 54.69 -17.90
CA PRO A 56 17.04 55.29 -18.92
C PRO A 56 18.49 55.57 -18.48
N SER A 57 19.37 55.66 -19.47
CA SER A 57 20.78 56.06 -19.40
C SER A 57 20.97 57.53 -19.01
N SER A 58 22.04 57.83 -18.25
CA SER A 58 22.90 59.03 -18.45
C SER A 58 24.12 59.00 -17.52
N SER A 59 25.29 58.71 -18.12
CA SER A 59 26.57 59.45 -18.06
C SER A 59 27.13 60.05 -16.76
N ILE A 60 28.41 59.67 -16.48
CA ILE A 60 29.58 60.53 -16.15
C ILE A 60 29.57 61.10 -14.69
N GLU A 61 30.59 61.08 -13.83
CA GLU A 61 32.07 60.92 -13.85
C GLU A 61 32.55 60.60 -12.40
N GLN A 62 33.74 59.96 -12.26
CA GLN A 62 34.83 60.13 -11.24
C GLN A 62 34.45 60.27 -9.73
N GLU A 63 35.14 59.73 -8.70
CA GLU A 63 36.58 59.46 -8.49
C GLU A 63 36.80 58.78 -7.11
N THR A 64 37.82 57.91 -7.01
CA THR A 64 38.61 57.51 -5.79
C THR A 64 37.88 56.76 -4.65
N THR A 65 38.43 55.81 -3.89
CA THR A 65 39.80 55.34 -3.58
C THR A 65 39.74 53.86 -3.19
N ASP A 66 40.81 53.13 -3.50
CA ASP A 66 41.15 51.78 -3.05
C ASP A 66 40.98 51.54 -1.54
N VAL A 67 40.46 50.38 -1.14
CA VAL A 67 41.19 49.46 -0.24
C VAL A 67 40.79 48.03 -0.56
N ASP A 68 41.77 47.29 -1.06
CA ASP A 68 41.80 45.86 -1.30
C ASP A 68 41.75 45.09 0.05
N TYR A 69 40.72 44.25 0.20
CA TYR A 69 40.70 43.17 1.18
C TYR A 69 40.32 41.90 0.42
N ASP A 70 41.34 41.18 -0.03
CA ASP A 70 41.27 39.78 -0.41
C ASP A 70 40.63 38.95 0.71
N ASP A 71 39.33 38.69 0.60
CA ASP A 71 38.65 37.60 1.28
C ASP A 71 38.04 36.69 0.22
N VAL A 72 38.90 35.83 -0.35
CA VAL A 72 38.48 34.71 -1.20
C VAL A 72 37.79 33.70 -0.29
N ALA A 73 36.52 33.94 0.01
CA ALA A 73 35.62 32.93 0.53
C ALA A 73 35.65 31.75 -0.47
N PRO A 74 36.02 30.53 -0.05
CA PRO A 74 36.09 29.41 -0.97
C PRO A 74 34.68 29.17 -1.49
N LYS A 75 34.46 29.42 -2.79
CA LYS A 75 33.27 28.97 -3.50
C LYS A 75 33.21 27.47 -3.33
N THR A 76 32.41 27.01 -2.38
CA THR A 76 31.99 25.62 -2.28
C THR A 76 31.23 25.35 -3.58
N LEU A 77 31.94 24.84 -4.58
CA LEU A 77 31.36 24.33 -5.81
C LEU A 77 30.38 23.24 -5.40
N SER A 78 29.12 23.64 -5.34
CA SER A 78 27.98 22.81 -5.03
C SER A 78 28.06 21.56 -5.90
N SER A 79 28.42 20.43 -5.30
CA SER A 79 28.73 19.17 -5.99
C SER A 79 27.49 18.43 -6.48
N TYR A 80 26.36 19.12 -6.61
CA TYR A 80 25.12 18.53 -7.05
C TYR A 80 25.05 18.54 -8.57
N GLY A 81 24.72 17.38 -9.14
CA GLY A 81 24.42 17.27 -10.56
C GLY A 81 23.19 18.10 -10.93
N PRO A 82 23.07 18.51 -12.21
CA PRO A 82 21.88 19.22 -12.68
C PRO A 82 20.63 18.35 -12.55
N SER A 83 19.46 19.00 -12.42
CA SER A 83 18.17 18.31 -12.42
C SER A 83 18.02 17.46 -13.70
N LEU A 84 17.71 16.17 -13.53
CA LEU A 84 17.40 15.26 -14.65
C LEU A 84 16.17 15.72 -15.45
N TRP A 85 15.34 16.57 -14.86
CA TRP A 85 14.05 16.97 -15.41
C TRP A 85 14.03 18.39 -15.98
N GLY A 86 15.04 19.21 -15.68
CA GLY A 86 15.06 20.63 -16.08
C GLY A 86 13.71 21.31 -15.82
N ASP A 87 13.16 21.95 -16.84
CA ASP A 87 11.86 22.64 -16.81
C ASP A 87 10.70 21.79 -17.38
N TYR A 88 10.91 20.49 -17.60
CA TYR A 88 9.94 19.61 -18.28
C TYR A 88 8.56 19.63 -17.62
N PHE A 89 8.50 19.60 -16.29
CA PHE A 89 7.24 19.61 -15.55
C PHE A 89 6.58 20.99 -15.45
N LEU A 90 7.35 22.07 -15.62
CA LEU A 90 6.82 23.44 -15.58
C LEU A 90 6.02 23.76 -16.85
N ASN A 91 6.45 23.21 -17.97
CA ASN A 91 5.84 23.40 -19.29
C ASN A 91 5.06 22.16 -19.77
N TYR A 92 4.69 21.26 -18.85
CA TYR A 92 3.98 20.05 -19.21
C TYR A 92 2.51 20.36 -19.52
N GLU A 93 2.16 20.31 -20.80
CA GLU A 93 0.78 20.22 -21.24
C GLU A 93 0.38 18.74 -21.36
N PRO A 94 -0.60 18.25 -20.60
CA PRO A 94 -1.03 16.87 -20.69
C PRO A 94 -1.55 16.59 -22.10
N LYS A 95 -0.95 15.59 -22.77
CA LYS A 95 -1.46 15.13 -24.06
C LYS A 95 -2.92 14.74 -23.90
N PRO A 96 -3.81 15.13 -24.84
CA PRO A 96 -5.19 14.68 -24.82
C PRO A 96 -5.22 13.16 -24.72
N LEU A 97 -5.93 12.65 -23.72
CA LEU A 97 -6.15 11.22 -23.56
C LEU A 97 -6.75 10.68 -24.86
N GLN A 98 -6.38 9.45 -25.24
CA GLN A 98 -6.85 8.81 -26.47
C GLN A 98 -8.40 8.72 -26.55
N ARG A 99 -9.08 8.87 -25.40
CA ARG A 99 -10.54 8.97 -25.24
C ARG A 99 -10.88 10.12 -24.31
N SER A 100 -12.10 10.65 -24.42
CA SER A 100 -12.58 11.69 -23.52
C SER A 100 -12.61 11.19 -22.07
N GLU A 101 -12.15 12.04 -21.14
CA GLU A 101 -12.17 11.77 -19.70
C GLU A 101 -13.58 11.39 -19.22
N LYS A 102 -14.60 12.08 -19.74
CA LYS A 102 -16.02 11.79 -19.46
C LYS A 102 -16.42 10.36 -19.82
N TRP A 103 -15.95 9.83 -20.95
CA TRP A 103 -16.22 8.45 -21.34
C TRP A 103 -15.49 7.46 -20.43
N MET A 104 -14.23 7.75 -20.08
CA MET A 104 -13.43 6.87 -19.21
C MET A 104 -14.02 6.79 -17.81
N SER A 105 -14.49 7.92 -17.26
CA SER A 105 -15.18 7.97 -15.97
C SER A 105 -16.48 7.15 -15.99
N ALA A 106 -17.34 7.37 -17.00
CA ALA A 106 -18.59 6.60 -17.14
C ALA A 106 -18.35 5.09 -17.32
N ARG A 107 -17.29 4.70 -18.05
CA ARG A 107 -16.89 3.30 -18.20
C ARG A 107 -16.37 2.72 -16.89
N ALA A 108 -15.56 3.47 -16.14
CA ALA A 108 -15.08 3.06 -14.83
C ALA A 108 -16.22 2.84 -13.85
N ASP A 109 -17.25 3.69 -13.84
CA ASP A 109 -18.41 3.52 -12.96
C ASP A 109 -19.18 2.24 -13.25
N LYS A 110 -19.41 1.92 -14.52
CA LYS A 110 -20.00 0.62 -14.89
C LYS A 110 -19.16 -0.57 -14.43
N LEU A 111 -17.84 -0.49 -14.59
CA LEU A 111 -16.93 -1.56 -14.15
C LEU A 111 -16.91 -1.70 -12.62
N LYS A 112 -17.07 -0.60 -11.86
CA LYS A 112 -17.20 -0.67 -10.40
C LYS A 112 -18.44 -1.46 -9.98
N GLU A 113 -19.56 -1.29 -10.67
CA GLU A 113 -20.78 -2.08 -10.43
C GLU A 113 -20.56 -3.57 -10.72
N ASP A 114 -19.87 -3.90 -11.82
CA ASP A 114 -19.54 -5.29 -12.17
C ASP A 114 -18.65 -5.93 -11.10
N VAL A 115 -17.65 -5.20 -10.58
CA VAL A 115 -16.75 -5.69 -9.51
C VAL A 115 -17.49 -5.82 -8.17
N ASP A 116 -18.40 -4.91 -7.86
CA ASP A 116 -19.29 -5.02 -6.69
C ASP A 116 -20.15 -6.29 -6.76
N MET A 117 -20.62 -6.65 -7.95
CA MET A 117 -21.33 -7.91 -8.20
C MET A 117 -20.42 -9.14 -8.02
N LEU A 118 -19.15 -9.07 -8.44
CA LEU A 118 -18.18 -10.15 -8.21
C LEU A 118 -18.03 -10.45 -6.71
N PHE A 119 -17.82 -9.43 -5.87
CA PHE A 119 -17.72 -9.61 -4.40
C PHE A 119 -18.97 -10.24 -3.79
N LYS A 120 -20.16 -9.86 -4.27
CA LYS A 120 -21.45 -10.43 -3.82
C LYS A 120 -21.63 -11.88 -4.27
N SER A 121 -21.10 -12.24 -5.43
CA SER A 121 -21.21 -13.60 -6.00
C SER A 121 -20.21 -14.60 -5.42
N CYS A 122 -19.16 -14.14 -4.72
CA CYS A 122 -18.18 -15.01 -4.07
C CYS A 122 -18.86 -15.92 -3.03
N ASN A 123 -18.80 -17.22 -3.26
CA ASN A 123 -19.46 -18.20 -2.40
C ASN A 123 -18.56 -18.65 -1.25
N CYS A 124 -17.24 -18.65 -1.45
CA CYS A 124 -16.28 -19.04 -0.43
C CYS A 124 -15.39 -17.88 0.03
N MET A 125 -14.87 -17.99 1.25
CA MET A 125 -13.95 -16.99 1.80
C MET A 125 -12.64 -16.93 1.02
N VAL A 126 -12.16 -18.08 0.53
CA VAL A 126 -10.89 -18.17 -0.22
C VAL A 126 -10.98 -17.30 -1.47
N GLU A 127 -12.03 -17.46 -2.29
CA GLU A 127 -12.29 -16.62 -3.46
C GLU A 127 -12.34 -15.14 -3.08
N ARG A 128 -13.04 -14.79 -2.00
CA ARG A 128 -13.19 -13.40 -1.56
C ARG A 128 -11.86 -12.77 -1.13
N ILE A 129 -11.02 -13.51 -0.40
CA ILE A 129 -9.68 -13.07 0.01
C ILE A 129 -8.77 -12.90 -1.21
N THR A 130 -8.79 -13.86 -2.15
CA THR A 130 -7.98 -13.75 -3.37
C THR A 130 -8.42 -12.57 -4.24
N LEU A 131 -9.74 -12.35 -4.37
CA LEU A 131 -10.27 -11.20 -5.09
C LEU A 131 -9.85 -9.88 -4.43
N LEU A 132 -9.97 -9.79 -3.10
CA LEU A 132 -9.51 -8.63 -2.34
C LEU A 132 -8.01 -8.37 -2.55
N ASP A 133 -7.21 -9.44 -2.56
CA ASP A 133 -5.77 -9.33 -2.80
C ASP A 133 -5.46 -8.78 -4.19
N THR A 134 -6.13 -9.28 -5.23
CA THR A 134 -5.97 -8.75 -6.59
C THR A 134 -6.40 -7.29 -6.70
N VAL A 135 -7.49 -6.90 -6.02
CA VAL A 135 -8.00 -5.53 -6.00
C VAL A 135 -7.01 -4.57 -5.34
N GLN A 136 -6.37 -4.98 -4.24
CA GLN A 136 -5.33 -4.19 -3.58
C GLN A 136 -4.06 -4.07 -4.42
N HIS A 137 -3.61 -5.16 -5.06
CA HIS A 137 -2.44 -5.12 -5.94
C HIS A 137 -2.68 -4.27 -7.20
N LEU A 138 -3.90 -4.28 -7.73
CA LEU A 138 -4.32 -3.41 -8.84
C LEU A 138 -4.54 -1.95 -8.42
N GLY A 139 -4.47 -1.62 -7.13
CA GLY A 139 -4.58 -0.27 -6.60
C GLY A 139 -5.96 0.38 -6.81
N ILE A 140 -7.01 -0.44 -6.89
CA ILE A 140 -8.41 0.01 -7.03
C ILE A 140 -9.20 -0.17 -5.72
N ASP A 141 -8.52 -0.48 -4.61
CA ASP A 141 -9.11 -0.76 -3.30
C ASP A 141 -9.84 0.42 -2.67
N HIS A 142 -9.47 1.66 -3.02
CA HIS A 142 -10.15 2.87 -2.52
C HIS A 142 -11.60 2.99 -2.95
N HIS A 143 -12.01 2.36 -4.05
CA HIS A 143 -13.41 2.31 -4.49
C HIS A 143 -14.25 1.29 -3.72
N PHE A 144 -13.61 0.30 -3.10
CA PHE A 144 -14.28 -0.86 -2.49
C PHE A 144 -14.08 -0.95 -0.99
N LYS A 145 -13.79 0.16 -0.30
CA LYS A 145 -13.53 0.19 1.16
C LYS A 145 -14.55 -0.59 1.99
N LYS A 146 -15.83 -0.48 1.67
CA LYS A 146 -16.90 -1.24 2.35
C LYS A 146 -16.67 -2.76 2.25
N HIS A 147 -16.30 -3.26 1.08
CA HIS A 147 -16.00 -4.69 0.88
C HIS A 147 -14.71 -5.10 1.56
N VAL A 148 -13.70 -4.22 1.52
CA VAL A 148 -12.43 -4.42 2.23
C VAL A 148 -12.71 -4.62 3.72
N ASP A 149 -13.40 -3.67 4.35
CA ASP A 149 -13.74 -3.72 5.78
C ASP A 149 -14.61 -4.94 6.13
N THR A 150 -15.64 -5.21 5.32
CA THR A 150 -16.53 -6.37 5.52
C THR A 150 -15.75 -7.68 5.46
N THR A 151 -14.87 -7.82 4.47
CA THR A 151 -14.05 -9.01 4.29
C THR A 151 -13.06 -9.14 5.45
N LEU A 152 -12.39 -8.06 5.85
CA LEU A 152 -11.46 -8.07 6.97
C LEU A 152 -12.13 -8.48 8.29
N SER A 153 -13.34 -7.97 8.58
CA SER A 153 -14.10 -8.39 9.76
C SER A 153 -14.43 -9.88 9.72
N GLN A 154 -14.85 -10.40 8.56
CA GLN A 154 -15.14 -11.83 8.41
C GLN A 154 -13.89 -12.69 8.54
N ILE A 155 -12.73 -12.22 8.04
CA ILE A 155 -11.45 -12.90 8.23
C ILE A 155 -11.07 -12.88 9.71
N PHE A 156 -11.31 -11.77 10.43
CA PHE A 156 -10.95 -11.64 11.84
C PHE A 156 -11.79 -12.56 12.73
N GLU A 157 -13.12 -12.55 12.56
CA GLU A 157 -14.07 -13.32 13.37
C GLU A 157 -14.15 -14.80 12.99
N GLY A 158 -13.74 -15.16 11.78
CA GLY A 158 -13.81 -16.53 11.29
C GLY A 158 -12.74 -17.46 11.87
N GLU A 159 -13.18 -18.51 12.57
CA GLU A 159 -12.42 -19.74 12.74
C GLU A 159 -12.33 -20.44 11.37
N PHE A 160 -11.12 -20.57 10.81
CA PHE A 160 -10.97 -21.19 9.49
C PHE A 160 -10.15 -22.48 9.54
N ASN A 161 -10.73 -23.50 8.88
CA ASN A 161 -10.09 -24.69 8.34
C ASN A 161 -9.20 -24.32 7.13
N ILE A 162 -8.18 -23.47 7.34
CA ILE A 162 -7.29 -23.03 6.26
C ILE A 162 -6.39 -24.19 5.86
N SER A 163 -6.54 -24.69 4.62
CA SER A 163 -5.85 -25.89 4.16
C SER A 163 -4.48 -25.63 3.54
N SER A 164 -4.18 -24.39 3.15
CA SER A 164 -2.92 -24.05 2.46
C SER A 164 -2.13 -22.93 3.12
N LEU A 165 -0.80 -23.06 3.08
CA LEU A 165 0.16 -22.05 3.57
C LEU A 165 -0.08 -20.68 2.93
N HIS A 166 -0.40 -20.65 1.63
CA HIS A 166 -0.68 -19.43 0.89
C HIS A 166 -1.85 -18.66 1.51
N GLN A 167 -2.97 -19.32 1.82
CA GLN A 167 -4.14 -18.68 2.42
C GLN A 167 -3.85 -18.16 3.83
N VAL A 168 -3.11 -18.91 4.65
CA VAL A 168 -2.71 -18.46 6.00
C VAL A 168 -1.84 -17.20 5.91
N ALA A 169 -0.85 -17.22 5.00
CA ALA A 169 0.05 -16.09 4.79
C ALA A 169 -0.70 -14.85 4.26
N LEU A 170 -1.64 -15.03 3.32
CA LEU A 170 -2.47 -13.94 2.79
C LEU A 170 -3.32 -13.29 3.88
N ARG A 171 -4.03 -14.10 4.69
CA ARG A 171 -4.82 -13.61 5.84
C ARG A 171 -3.95 -12.79 6.78
N PHE A 172 -2.81 -13.33 7.17
CA PHE A 172 -1.89 -12.67 8.09
C PHE A 172 -1.39 -11.33 7.55
N ARG A 173 -1.04 -11.28 6.25
CA ARG A 173 -0.60 -10.05 5.59
C ARG A 173 -1.71 -9.01 5.54
N LEU A 174 -2.91 -9.36 5.05
CA LEU A 174 -4.03 -8.43 4.91
C LEU A 174 -4.43 -7.83 6.27
N LEU A 175 -4.52 -8.63 7.32
CA LEU A 175 -4.87 -8.13 8.65
C LEU A 175 -3.81 -7.14 9.19
N ARG A 176 -2.52 -7.46 9.02
CA ARG A 176 -1.43 -6.56 9.45
C ARG A 176 -1.37 -5.26 8.66
N GLU A 177 -1.62 -5.30 7.35
CA GLU A 177 -1.66 -4.10 6.50
C GLU A 177 -2.77 -3.11 6.93
N HIS A 178 -3.87 -3.63 7.48
CA HIS A 178 -5.00 -2.83 7.99
C HIS A 178 -4.93 -2.55 9.50
N GLY A 179 -3.79 -2.84 10.15
CA GLY A 179 -3.56 -2.53 11.56
C GLY A 179 -4.25 -3.47 12.56
N LEU A 180 -4.82 -4.58 12.08
CA LEU A 180 -5.41 -5.61 12.93
C LEU A 180 -4.32 -6.57 13.41
N TRP A 181 -4.14 -6.64 14.73
CA TRP A 181 -3.15 -7.51 15.35
C TRP A 181 -3.64 -8.96 15.35
N VAL A 182 -2.98 -9.79 14.54
CA VAL A 182 -3.15 -11.24 14.55
C VAL A 182 -2.00 -11.84 15.34
N SER A 183 -2.33 -12.57 16.41
CA SER A 183 -1.36 -13.33 17.18
C SER A 183 -0.73 -14.39 16.28
N SER A 184 0.59 -14.35 16.07
CA SER A 184 1.35 -15.31 15.23
C SER A 184 1.50 -16.69 15.91
N ALA A 185 0.57 -17.06 16.78
CA ALA A 185 0.68 -18.09 17.82
C ALA A 185 1.66 -17.69 18.92
N HIS A 186 1.10 -17.11 20.00
CA HIS A 186 1.73 -16.91 21.31
C HIS A 186 3.10 -16.21 21.27
N LEU A 187 3.11 -14.87 21.36
CA LEU A 187 3.74 -14.17 22.48
C LEU A 187 3.81 -12.67 22.21
N LEU A 188 3.53 -11.95 23.28
CA LEU A 188 3.65 -10.52 23.47
C LEU A 188 5.14 -10.10 23.50
N ILE A 189 5.91 -10.36 22.45
CA ILE A 189 7.34 -10.00 22.41
C ILE A 189 7.66 -9.29 21.11
N HIS A 190 8.34 -8.16 21.23
CA HIS A 190 8.70 -7.20 20.19
C HIS A 190 9.58 -7.76 19.04
N ALA A 191 9.86 -9.05 19.02
CA ALA A 191 10.46 -9.78 17.92
C ALA A 191 9.66 -11.07 17.72
N GLU A 192 9.19 -11.31 16.51
CA GLU A 192 8.40 -12.48 16.13
C GLU A 192 9.35 -13.51 15.50
N PRO A 193 10.03 -14.37 16.29
CA PRO A 193 11.07 -15.28 15.77
C PRO A 193 10.49 -16.26 14.73
N SER A 194 9.22 -16.66 14.89
CA SER A 194 8.49 -17.48 13.93
C SER A 194 8.37 -16.79 12.57
N LEU A 195 8.12 -15.48 12.56
CA LEU A 195 8.01 -14.71 11.33
C LEU A 195 9.38 -14.49 10.69
N GLU A 196 10.42 -14.25 11.48
CA GLU A 196 11.79 -14.16 10.97
C GLU A 196 12.27 -15.47 10.34
N GLN A 197 11.97 -16.60 10.99
CA GLN A 197 12.24 -17.93 10.43
C GLN A 197 11.45 -18.16 9.14
N ALA A 198 10.16 -17.78 9.09
CA ALA A 198 9.35 -17.88 7.89
C ALA A 198 9.90 -17.02 6.73
N ILE A 199 10.40 -15.81 7.03
CA ILE A 199 11.05 -14.94 6.05
C ILE A 199 12.33 -15.59 5.53
N SER A 200 13.19 -16.10 6.41
CA SER A 200 14.44 -16.77 6.01
C SER A 200 14.17 -18.02 5.15
N PHE A 201 13.25 -18.88 5.61
CA PHE A 201 12.82 -20.08 4.92
C PHE A 201 12.26 -19.78 3.53
N SER A 202 11.27 -18.89 3.43
CA SER A 202 10.65 -18.54 2.15
C SER A 202 11.64 -17.91 1.18
N ARG A 203 12.51 -16.99 1.65
CA ARG A 203 13.55 -16.38 0.81
C ARG A 203 14.50 -17.42 0.23
N HIS A 204 14.98 -18.35 1.05
CA HIS A 204 15.88 -19.41 0.63
C HIS A 204 15.25 -20.28 -0.47
N HIS A 205 14.03 -20.76 -0.25
CA HIS A 205 13.34 -21.61 -1.22
C HIS A 205 12.97 -20.87 -2.51
N LEU A 206 12.53 -19.62 -2.42
CA LEU A 206 12.23 -18.81 -3.61
C LEU A 206 13.49 -18.50 -4.45
N GLN A 207 14.66 -18.36 -3.80
CA GLN A 207 15.93 -18.21 -4.52
C GLN A 207 16.30 -19.48 -5.30
N LEU A 208 16.09 -20.66 -4.71
CA LEU A 208 16.35 -21.94 -5.37
C LEU A 208 15.40 -22.21 -6.54
N MET A 209 14.14 -21.80 -6.43
CA MET A 209 13.13 -22.05 -7.46
C MET A 209 13.15 -21.04 -8.61
N ARG A 210 14.01 -20.01 -8.54
CA ARG A 210 14.01 -18.88 -9.47
C ARG A 210 14.09 -19.28 -10.93
N ASP A 211 14.91 -20.28 -11.26
CA ASP A 211 15.15 -20.70 -12.65
C ASP A 211 14.08 -21.68 -13.17
N THR A 212 13.21 -22.18 -12.28
CA THR A 212 12.12 -23.12 -12.60
C THR A 212 10.79 -22.41 -12.86
N LEU A 213 10.64 -21.17 -12.38
CA LEU A 213 9.39 -20.41 -12.47
C LEU A 213 9.17 -19.84 -13.88
N LYS A 214 7.91 -19.80 -14.30
CA LYS A 214 7.48 -19.18 -15.57
C LYS A 214 7.14 -17.70 -15.35
N SER A 215 7.28 -16.88 -16.41
CA SER A 215 6.77 -15.51 -16.44
C SER A 215 5.23 -15.52 -16.39
N PRO A 216 4.57 -14.61 -15.64
CA PRO A 216 5.13 -13.43 -14.95
C PRO A 216 5.59 -13.66 -13.50
N LEU A 217 5.46 -14.90 -12.99
CA LEU A 217 5.71 -15.21 -11.57
C LEU A 217 7.19 -15.07 -11.18
N VAL A 218 8.11 -15.36 -12.10
CA VAL A 218 9.56 -15.20 -11.84
C VAL A 218 9.94 -13.73 -11.64
N GLU A 219 9.34 -12.80 -12.39
CA GLU A 219 9.54 -11.36 -12.22
C GLU A 219 8.99 -10.89 -10.87
N GLN A 220 7.81 -11.36 -10.47
CA GLN A 220 7.21 -11.06 -9.17
C GLN A 220 8.09 -11.52 -8.03
N VAL A 221 8.57 -12.78 -8.07
CA VAL A 221 9.45 -13.34 -7.04
C VAL A 221 10.78 -12.58 -6.97
N LYS A 222 11.39 -12.26 -8.13
CA LYS A 222 12.64 -11.50 -8.19
C LYS A 222 12.50 -10.13 -7.51
N ARG A 223 11.39 -9.43 -7.73
CA ARG A 223 11.13 -8.14 -7.09
C ARG A 223 10.87 -8.27 -5.60
N ALA A 224 10.03 -9.23 -5.18
CA ALA A 224 9.73 -9.47 -3.77
C ALA A 224 10.99 -9.81 -2.95
N LEU A 225 11.95 -10.52 -3.56
CA LEU A 225 13.25 -10.81 -2.92
C LEU A 225 14.14 -9.57 -2.77
N HIS A 226 14.05 -8.61 -3.69
CA HIS A 226 14.81 -7.36 -3.67
C HIS A 226 14.22 -6.35 -2.68
N MET A 227 12.91 -6.11 -2.73
CA MET A 227 12.18 -5.21 -1.83
C MET A 227 10.84 -5.87 -1.43
N PRO A 228 10.63 -6.17 -0.13
CA PRO A 228 9.36 -6.70 0.34
C PRO A 228 8.22 -5.70 0.08
N PHE A 229 7.04 -6.23 -0.26
CA PHE A 229 5.83 -5.44 -0.59
C PHE A 229 5.50 -4.34 0.44
N SER A 230 5.73 -4.61 1.73
CA SER A 230 5.48 -3.67 2.83
C SER A 230 6.36 -2.41 2.82
N ARG A 231 7.45 -2.40 2.04
CA ARG A 231 8.39 -1.27 1.94
C ARG A 231 8.38 -0.59 0.58
N THR A 232 7.51 -1.01 -0.34
CA THR A 232 7.48 -0.49 -1.71
C THR A 232 6.41 0.58 -1.88
N PHE A 233 6.66 1.55 -2.76
CA PHE A 233 5.67 2.58 -3.10
C PHE A 233 4.47 1.95 -3.83
N LYS A 234 3.29 2.00 -3.20
CA LYS A 234 2.05 1.40 -3.71
C LYS A 234 1.81 1.70 -5.19
N ARG A 235 1.89 2.97 -5.60
CA ARG A 235 1.65 3.38 -7.01
C ARG A 235 2.62 2.73 -8.00
N MET A 236 3.88 2.52 -7.63
CA MET A 236 4.87 1.86 -8.50
C MET A 236 4.63 0.35 -8.60
N GLU A 237 4.25 -0.29 -7.50
CA GLU A 237 3.90 -1.72 -7.52
C GLU A 237 2.61 -1.97 -8.29
N THR A 238 1.59 -1.13 -8.10
CA THR A 238 0.35 -1.17 -8.89
C THR A 238 0.64 -1.09 -10.38
N LEU A 239 1.47 -0.15 -10.82
CA LEU A 239 1.82 -0.03 -12.25
C LEU A 239 2.48 -1.30 -12.81
N ARG A 240 3.39 -1.91 -12.05
CA ARG A 240 4.03 -3.17 -12.44
C ARG A 240 3.03 -4.32 -12.48
N TYR A 241 2.23 -4.45 -11.43
CA TYR A 241 1.24 -5.52 -11.32
C TYR A 241 0.16 -5.42 -12.40
N ILE A 242 -0.31 -4.23 -12.77
CA ILE A 242 -1.24 -4.04 -13.91
C ILE A 242 -0.67 -4.62 -15.21
N SER A 243 0.64 -4.47 -15.44
CA SER A 243 1.28 -5.01 -16.64
C SER A 243 1.40 -6.54 -16.62
N GLU A 244 1.59 -7.12 -15.44
CA GLU A 244 1.76 -8.57 -15.23
C GLU A 244 0.45 -9.32 -15.15
N TYR A 245 -0.57 -8.73 -14.53
CA TYR A 245 -1.89 -9.35 -14.34
C TYR A 245 -2.53 -9.75 -15.67
N LYS A 246 -2.23 -9.01 -16.76
CA LYS A 246 -2.64 -9.38 -18.12
C LYS A 246 -2.14 -10.76 -18.56
N HIS A 247 -1.01 -11.21 -18.02
CA HIS A 247 -0.34 -12.45 -18.37
C HIS A 247 -0.61 -13.59 -17.38
N GLU A 248 -1.35 -13.34 -16.30
CA GLU A 248 -1.72 -14.38 -15.33
C GLU A 248 -2.83 -15.28 -15.89
N GLU A 249 -2.75 -16.58 -15.54
CA GLU A 249 -3.78 -17.56 -15.87
C GLU A 249 -5.05 -17.26 -15.05
N GLY A 250 -6.18 -17.09 -15.74
CA GLY A 250 -7.46 -16.79 -15.08
C GLY A 250 -7.68 -15.32 -14.66
N HIS A 251 -6.88 -14.39 -15.19
CA HIS A 251 -7.07 -12.96 -14.93
C HIS A 251 -8.48 -12.48 -15.32
N ASN A 252 -9.05 -11.61 -14.50
CA ASN A 252 -10.37 -11.03 -14.75
C ASN A 252 -10.22 -9.75 -15.60
N PRO A 253 -10.75 -9.72 -16.84
CA PRO A 253 -10.60 -8.56 -17.72
C PRO A 253 -11.30 -7.31 -17.18
N THR A 254 -12.38 -7.46 -16.42
CA THR A 254 -13.11 -6.34 -15.78
C THR A 254 -12.23 -5.63 -14.76
N LEU A 255 -11.51 -6.38 -13.92
CA LEU A 255 -10.58 -5.81 -12.95
C LEU A 255 -9.41 -5.10 -13.64
N LEU A 256 -8.85 -5.72 -14.69
CA LEU A 256 -7.74 -5.15 -15.44
C LEU A 256 -8.12 -3.86 -16.18
N GLU A 257 -9.32 -3.81 -16.77
CA GLU A 257 -9.82 -2.61 -17.45
C GLU A 257 -10.06 -1.48 -16.44
N LEU A 258 -10.69 -1.79 -15.31
CA LEU A 258 -10.94 -0.81 -14.25
C LEU A 258 -9.62 -0.24 -13.71
N ALA A 259 -8.63 -1.08 -13.43
CA ALA A 259 -7.32 -0.66 -12.94
C ALA A 259 -6.60 0.26 -13.93
N LYS A 260 -6.68 -0.01 -15.23
CA LYS A 260 -6.08 0.84 -16.26
C LYS A 260 -6.78 2.19 -16.38
N LEU A 261 -8.11 2.22 -16.31
CA LEU A 261 -8.87 3.48 -16.37
C LEU A 261 -8.59 4.31 -15.12
N ASP A 262 -8.65 3.70 -13.95
CA ASP A 262 -8.45 4.39 -12.68
C ASP A 262 -7.01 4.94 -12.55
N PHE A 263 -6.00 4.15 -12.90
CA PHE A 263 -4.60 4.60 -12.86
C PHE A 263 -4.33 5.82 -13.76
N ASN A 264 -5.03 5.92 -14.90
CA ASN A 264 -4.90 7.05 -15.82
C ASN A 264 -5.73 8.28 -15.42
N LEU A 265 -6.79 8.09 -14.63
CA LEU A 265 -7.65 9.17 -14.13
C LEU A 265 -7.11 9.81 -12.84
N LEU A 266 -6.19 9.15 -12.13
CA LEU A 266 -5.53 9.61 -10.89
C LEU A 266 -4.22 10.37 -11.13
#